data_AF-A0A1X9SKW4-F1
#
_entry.id   AF-A0A1X9SKW4-F1
#
_cell.length_a   1.000
_cell.length_b   1.000
_cell.length_c   1.000
_cell.angle_alpha   90.00
_cell.angle_beta   90.00
_cell.angle_gamma   90.00
#
_symmetry.space_group_name_H-M   'P 1'
#
loop_
_entity.id
_entity.type
_entity.pdbx_description
1 polymer ?
#
loop_
_entity_poly.entity_id
_entity_poly.type
_entity_poly.pdbx_seq_one_letter_code
_entity_poly.pdbx_strand_id
1 'polypeptide(L)'
;MSVDNLLKALDDEYKGYSFYFASSDFGQPFTNLLEVKANHINALIFHLNSLNAPVPPNPYSFNAPANLEIAITTALQNEQASIELYNTLSVNESDPQVLDTFYRLQADSYNNHIPALQNSLSSLQNSKILEQLNQGKALLDETSVMVNKLKDGSLSQGELEGFLGKLNYGLIGGAIMGAFGVIIANELLNKDKE
;
A
#
# COMPACT_ATOMS: atom_id res chain seq x y z
N MET A 1 -11.70 -37.59 -0.88
CA MET A 1 -10.57 -36.78 -0.40
C MET A 1 -9.44 -36.83 -1.43
N SER A 2 -9.20 -35.73 -2.15
CA SER A 2 -8.11 -35.68 -3.14
C SER A 2 -6.85 -35.14 -2.49
N VAL A 3 -5.85 -36.00 -2.26
CA VAL A 3 -4.50 -35.59 -1.83
C VAL A 3 -3.94 -34.50 -2.75
N ASP A 4 -4.24 -34.56 -4.05
CA ASP A 4 -3.82 -33.56 -5.04
C ASP A 4 -4.39 -32.16 -4.75
N ASN A 5 -5.65 -32.05 -4.32
CA ASN A 5 -6.24 -30.76 -3.96
C ASN A 5 -5.57 -30.16 -2.71
N LEU A 6 -5.29 -31.00 -1.70
CA LEU A 6 -4.57 -30.58 -0.49
C LEU A 6 -3.15 -30.12 -0.81
N LEU A 7 -2.45 -30.80 -1.73
CA LEU A 7 -1.11 -30.41 -2.15
C LEU A 7 -1.11 -29.08 -2.92
N LYS A 8 -2.11 -28.83 -3.77
CA LYS A 8 -2.29 -27.55 -4.47
C LYS A 8 -2.60 -26.41 -3.50
N ALA A 9 -3.48 -26.63 -2.53
CA ALA A 9 -3.75 -25.66 -1.49
C ALA A 9 -2.48 -25.37 -0.66
N LEU A 10 -1.73 -26.41 -0.28
CA LEU A 10 -0.51 -26.25 0.51
C LEU A 10 0.56 -25.45 -0.24
N ASP A 11 0.73 -25.69 -1.54
CA ASP A 11 1.66 -24.92 -2.38
C ASP A 11 1.30 -23.43 -2.42
N ASP A 12 0.01 -23.11 -2.54
CA ASP A 12 -0.49 -21.73 -2.50
C ASP A 12 -0.24 -21.07 -1.14
N GLU A 13 -0.52 -21.77 -0.04
CA GLU A 13 -0.24 -21.24 1.30
C GLU A 13 1.26 -21.07 1.56
N TYR A 14 2.11 -21.95 1.04
CA TYR A 14 3.57 -21.79 1.07
C TYR A 14 4.02 -20.55 0.30
N LYS A 15 3.47 -20.32 -0.89
CA LYS A 15 3.75 -19.13 -1.69
C LYS A 15 3.35 -17.86 -0.93
N GLY A 16 2.14 -17.84 -0.36
CA GLY A 16 1.64 -16.74 0.46
C GLY A 16 2.52 -16.48 1.68
N TYR A 17 2.81 -17.52 2.47
CA TYR A 17 3.67 -17.45 3.65
C TYR A 17 5.06 -16.88 3.32
N SER A 18 5.72 -17.41 2.30
CA SER A 18 7.06 -16.94 1.91
C SER A 18 7.04 -15.49 1.43
N PHE A 19 5.96 -15.04 0.78
CA PHE A 19 5.81 -13.65 0.36
C PHE A 19 5.60 -12.71 1.56
N TYR A 20 4.74 -13.09 2.51
CA TYR A 20 4.55 -12.31 3.75
C TYR A 20 5.83 -12.28 4.59
N PHE A 21 6.60 -13.36 4.61
CA PHE A 21 7.88 -13.41 5.30
C PHE A 21 8.87 -12.40 4.70
N ALA A 22 9.01 -12.39 3.37
CA ALA A 22 9.86 -11.43 2.66
C ALA A 22 9.39 -9.96 2.81
N SER A 23 8.12 -9.75 3.14
CA SER A 23 7.51 -8.43 3.34
C SER A 23 7.38 -8.05 4.82
N SER A 24 7.85 -8.88 5.76
CA SER A 24 7.60 -8.71 7.19
C SER A 24 8.27 -7.46 7.78
N ASP A 25 9.37 -7.00 7.19
CA ASP A 25 10.07 -5.77 7.59
C ASP A 25 9.21 -4.50 7.40
N PHE A 26 8.17 -4.56 6.56
CA PHE A 26 7.19 -3.47 6.43
C PHE A 26 6.23 -3.37 7.62
N GLY A 27 6.23 -4.35 8.53
CA GLY A 27 5.36 -4.41 9.69
C GLY A 27 3.93 -4.80 9.34
N GLN A 28 2.95 -4.19 10.01
CA GLN A 28 1.54 -4.52 9.81
C GLN A 28 1.03 -4.06 8.42
N PRO A 29 0.17 -4.84 7.74
CA PRO A 29 -0.45 -6.09 8.20
C PRO A 29 0.38 -7.37 7.95
N PHE A 30 1.55 -7.28 7.32
CA PHE A 30 2.30 -8.45 6.83
C PHE A 30 2.72 -9.40 7.95
N THR A 31 3.13 -8.89 9.11
CA THR A 31 3.53 -9.74 10.25
C THR A 31 2.35 -10.55 10.81
N ASN A 32 1.14 -9.97 10.85
CA ASN A 32 -0.06 -10.71 11.27
C ASN A 32 -0.46 -11.75 10.22
N LEU A 33 -0.44 -11.38 8.94
CA LEU A 33 -0.82 -12.28 7.86
C LEU A 33 0.17 -13.44 7.71
N LEU A 34 1.44 -13.24 8.03
CA LEU A 34 2.44 -14.31 8.11
C LEU A 34 2.04 -15.40 9.12
N GLU A 35 1.61 -15.00 10.32
CA GLU A 35 1.14 -15.94 11.35
C GLU A 35 -0.14 -16.67 10.91
N VAL A 36 -1.08 -15.95 10.29
CA VAL A 36 -2.31 -16.55 9.77
C VAL A 36 -2.00 -17.60 8.69
N LYS A 37 -1.10 -17.29 7.75
CA LYS A 37 -0.67 -18.25 6.72
C LYS A 37 0.03 -19.47 7.32
N ALA A 38 0.80 -19.33 8.39
CA ALA A 38 1.38 -20.48 9.10
C ALA A 38 0.27 -21.40 9.67
N ASN A 39 -0.81 -20.83 10.20
CA ASN A 39 -1.96 -21.60 10.68
C ASN A 39 -2.72 -22.29 9.54
N HIS A 40 -2.86 -21.65 8.38
CA HIS A 40 -3.45 -22.25 7.18
C HIS A 40 -2.63 -23.47 6.72
N ILE A 41 -1.31 -23.34 6.64
CA ILE A 41 -0.37 -24.45 6.35
C ILE A 41 -0.57 -25.61 7.32
N ASN A 42 -0.62 -25.32 8.63
CA ASN A 42 -0.80 -26.36 9.66
C ASN A 42 -2.12 -27.12 9.50
N ALA A 43 -3.20 -26.42 9.15
CA ALA A 43 -4.50 -27.05 8.90
C ALA A 43 -4.46 -28.01 7.69
N LEU A 44 -3.75 -27.65 6.63
CA LEU A 44 -3.58 -28.50 5.45
C LEU A 44 -2.68 -29.70 5.72
N ILE A 45 -1.58 -29.49 6.46
CA ILE A 45 -0.68 -30.55 6.91
C ILE A 45 -1.41 -31.57 7.77
N PHE A 46 -2.33 -31.13 8.65
CA PHE A 46 -3.15 -32.03 9.45
C PHE A 46 -3.95 -33.01 8.56
N HIS A 47 -4.61 -32.51 7.52
CA HIS A 47 -5.34 -33.35 6.57
C HIS A 47 -4.42 -34.32 5.82
N LEU A 48 -3.28 -33.84 5.30
CA LEU A 48 -2.30 -34.69 4.62
C LEU A 48 -1.78 -35.83 5.52
N ASN A 49 -1.47 -35.52 6.78
CA ASN A 49 -1.03 -36.51 7.76
C ASN A 49 -2.13 -37.55 8.05
N SER A 50 -3.39 -37.12 8.16
CA SER A 50 -4.53 -38.03 8.37
C SER A 50 -4.71 -39.04 7.23
N LEU A 51 -4.25 -38.69 6.03
CA LEU A 51 -4.24 -39.53 4.83
C LEU A 51 -2.95 -40.33 4.64
N ASN A 52 -1.99 -40.23 5.56
CA ASN A 52 -0.63 -40.75 5.39
C ASN A 52 0.06 -40.26 4.09
N ALA A 53 -0.30 -39.07 3.61
CA ALA A 53 0.30 -38.45 2.44
C ALA A 53 1.61 -37.72 2.82
N PRO A 54 2.64 -37.73 1.96
CA PRO A 54 3.86 -36.98 2.20
C PRO A 54 3.60 -35.46 2.12
N VAL A 55 4.20 -34.71 3.04
CA VAL A 55 4.17 -33.25 3.04
C VAL A 55 5.45 -32.74 2.34
N PRO A 56 5.34 -32.09 1.16
CA PRO A 56 6.51 -31.52 0.50
C PRO A 56 7.07 -30.33 1.29
N PRO A 57 8.38 -30.07 1.23
CA PRO A 57 8.95 -28.86 1.82
C PRO A 57 8.54 -27.62 1.04
N ASN A 58 8.48 -26.47 1.71
CA ASN A 58 8.21 -25.17 1.06
C ASN A 58 9.34 -24.81 0.07
N PRO A 59 9.06 -24.66 -1.24
CA PRO A 59 10.08 -24.38 -2.25
C PRO A 59 10.34 -22.87 -2.44
N TYR A 60 9.53 -21.99 -1.85
CA TYR A 60 9.52 -20.57 -2.18
C TYR A 60 10.44 -19.75 -1.27
N SER A 61 11.24 -18.90 -1.91
CA SER A 61 12.01 -17.84 -1.27
C SER A 61 11.91 -16.58 -2.14
N PHE A 62 11.44 -15.48 -1.56
CA PHE A 62 11.24 -14.22 -2.27
C PHE A 62 12.19 -13.14 -1.74
N ASN A 63 12.58 -12.22 -2.62
CA ASN A 63 13.24 -10.99 -2.20
C ASN A 63 12.20 -10.00 -1.66
N ALA A 64 12.62 -9.14 -0.73
CA ALA A 64 11.78 -8.07 -0.22
C ALA A 64 11.29 -7.16 -1.37
N PRO A 65 9.99 -6.80 -1.40
CA PRO A 65 9.50 -5.80 -2.34
C PRO A 65 10.22 -4.46 -2.19
N ALA A 66 10.33 -3.69 -3.29
CA ALA A 66 11.11 -2.45 -3.29
C ALA A 66 10.53 -1.34 -2.37
N ASN A 67 9.22 -1.37 -2.11
CA ASN A 67 8.55 -0.46 -1.19
C ASN A 67 7.19 -1.04 -0.74
N LEU A 68 6.60 -0.38 0.26
CA LEU A 68 5.35 -0.77 0.89
C LEU A 68 4.17 -0.83 -0.11
N GLU A 69 4.09 0.09 -1.07
CA GLU A 69 3.00 0.13 -2.05
C GLU A 69 3.02 -1.09 -2.97
N ILE A 70 4.21 -1.46 -3.46
CA ILE A 70 4.42 -2.67 -4.26
C ILE A 70 4.13 -3.92 -3.41
N ALA A 71 4.53 -3.94 -2.14
CA ALA A 71 4.25 -5.05 -1.25
C ALA A 71 2.74 -5.28 -1.06
N ILE A 72 1.98 -4.21 -0.76
CA ILE A 72 0.53 -4.30 -0.52
C ILE A 72 -0.22 -4.69 -1.80
N THR A 73 0.12 -4.08 -2.94
CA THR A 73 -0.55 -4.38 -4.22
C THR A 73 -0.27 -5.80 -4.69
N THR A 74 0.95 -6.29 -4.53
CA THR A 74 1.30 -7.69 -4.83
C THR A 74 0.60 -8.67 -3.89
N ALA A 75 0.52 -8.35 -2.59
CA ALA A 75 -0.23 -9.17 -1.62
C ALA A 75 -1.71 -9.29 -2.00
N LEU A 76 -2.36 -8.17 -2.38
CA LEU A 76 -3.75 -8.18 -2.83
C LEU A 76 -3.98 -9.06 -4.06
N GLN A 77 -3.06 -9.02 -5.03
CA GLN A 77 -3.11 -9.89 -6.21
C GLN A 77 -2.96 -11.36 -5.83
N ASN A 78 -2.04 -11.68 -4.92
CA ASN A 78 -1.85 -13.04 -4.43
C ASN A 78 -3.08 -13.56 -3.68
N GLU A 79 -3.70 -12.77 -2.80
CA GLU A 79 -4.92 -13.17 -2.10
C GLU A 79 -6.10 -13.37 -3.06
N GLN A 80 -6.25 -12.53 -4.09
CA GLN A 80 -7.27 -12.72 -5.12
C GLN A 80 -7.05 -14.03 -5.90
N ALA A 81 -5.80 -14.34 -6.28
CA ALA A 81 -5.46 -15.58 -6.95
C ALA A 81 -5.71 -16.81 -6.06
N SER A 82 -5.43 -16.70 -4.76
CA SER A 82 -5.72 -17.75 -3.76
C SER A 82 -7.23 -18.03 -3.67
N ILE A 83 -8.07 -16.98 -3.64
CA ILE A 83 -9.54 -17.14 -3.66
C ILE A 83 -10.00 -17.89 -4.91
N GLU A 84 -9.46 -17.55 -6.08
CA GLU A 84 -9.78 -18.23 -7.35
C GLU A 84 -9.36 -19.69 -7.36
N LEU A 85 -8.19 -20.00 -6.77
CA LEU A 85 -7.75 -21.37 -6.56
C LEU A 85 -8.74 -22.12 -5.66
N TYR A 86 -9.10 -21.57 -4.50
CA TYR A 86 -10.04 -22.22 -3.57
C TYR A 86 -11.43 -22.41 -4.17
N ASN A 87 -11.91 -21.50 -5.02
CA ASN A 87 -13.14 -21.70 -5.79
C ASN A 87 -13.05 -22.97 -6.66
N THR A 88 -11.91 -23.16 -7.32
CA THR A 88 -11.66 -24.31 -8.20
C THR A 88 -11.50 -25.60 -7.39
N LEU A 89 -10.74 -25.56 -6.29
CA LEU A 89 -10.50 -26.73 -5.43
C LEU A 89 -11.79 -27.20 -4.76
N SER A 90 -12.62 -26.27 -4.28
CA SER A 90 -13.86 -26.59 -3.57
C SER A 90 -14.91 -27.25 -4.46
N VAL A 91 -14.97 -26.91 -5.76
CA VAL A 91 -15.86 -27.59 -6.72
C VAL A 91 -15.46 -29.04 -6.97
N ASN A 92 -14.15 -29.35 -6.84
CA ASN A 92 -13.57 -30.64 -7.18
C ASN A 92 -13.22 -31.50 -5.95
N GLU A 93 -13.64 -31.11 -4.75
CA GLU A 93 -13.44 -31.88 -3.53
C GLU A 93 -14.75 -32.50 -3.06
N SER A 94 -14.69 -33.76 -2.62
CA SER A 94 -15.84 -34.53 -2.14
C SER A 94 -15.82 -34.76 -0.64
N ASP A 95 -14.65 -34.57 0.00
CA ASP A 95 -14.51 -34.75 1.42
C ASP A 95 -15.05 -33.54 2.21
N PRO A 96 -16.07 -33.73 3.07
CA PRO A 96 -16.67 -32.63 3.81
C PRO A 96 -15.71 -31.91 4.77
N GLN A 97 -14.72 -32.61 5.34
CA GLN A 97 -13.79 -31.99 6.31
C GLN A 97 -12.74 -31.13 5.60
N VAL A 98 -12.28 -31.58 4.44
CA VAL A 98 -11.38 -30.79 3.59
C VAL A 98 -12.13 -29.60 3.01
N LEU A 99 -13.36 -29.79 2.52
CA LEU A 99 -14.21 -28.69 2.05
C LEU A 99 -14.43 -27.61 3.11
N ASP A 100 -14.77 -28.00 4.35
CA ASP A 100 -14.91 -27.05 5.46
C ASP A 100 -13.63 -26.24 5.68
N THR A 101 -12.47 -26.90 5.59
CA THR A 101 -11.17 -26.24 5.74
C THR A 101 -10.91 -25.27 4.60
N PHE A 102 -11.17 -25.66 3.35
CA PHE A 102 -11.04 -24.77 2.18
C PHE A 102 -11.95 -23.55 2.28
N TYR A 103 -13.21 -23.73 2.67
CA TYR A 103 -14.12 -22.60 2.87
C TYR A 103 -13.67 -21.69 4.00
N ARG A 104 -13.14 -22.23 5.10
CA ARG A 104 -12.61 -21.43 6.20
C ARG A 104 -11.40 -20.59 5.76
N LEU A 105 -10.45 -21.19 5.05
CA LEU A 105 -9.25 -20.49 4.57
C LEU A 105 -9.61 -19.40 3.55
N GLN A 106 -10.50 -19.72 2.60
CA GLN A 106 -11.02 -18.75 1.64
C GLN A 106 -11.77 -17.60 2.33
N ALA A 107 -12.64 -17.91 3.30
CA ALA A 107 -13.38 -16.91 4.03
C ALA A 107 -12.46 -16.00 4.87
N ASP A 108 -11.37 -16.54 5.41
CA ASP A 108 -10.37 -15.76 6.14
C ASP A 108 -9.62 -14.80 5.21
N SER A 109 -9.24 -15.27 4.02
CA SER A 109 -8.65 -14.42 2.97
C SER A 109 -9.59 -13.28 2.57
N TYR A 110 -10.86 -13.60 2.27
CA TYR A 110 -11.84 -12.62 1.80
C TYR A 110 -12.27 -11.61 2.89
N ASN A 111 -12.54 -12.09 4.11
CA ASN A 111 -13.11 -11.25 5.17
C ASN A 111 -12.05 -10.55 6.03
N ASN A 112 -10.80 -11.06 6.06
CA ASN A 112 -9.77 -10.53 6.94
C ASN A 112 -8.53 -10.07 6.16
N HIS A 113 -7.93 -10.89 5.30
CA HIS A 113 -6.67 -10.53 4.63
C HIS A 113 -6.83 -9.35 3.68
N ILE A 114 -7.77 -9.48 2.73
CA ILE A 114 -8.01 -8.44 1.71
C ILE A 114 -8.40 -7.12 2.35
N PRO A 115 -9.36 -7.05 3.31
CA PRO A 115 -9.69 -5.80 3.99
C PRO A 115 -8.50 -5.20 4.75
N ALA A 116 -7.68 -6.01 5.43
CA ALA A 116 -6.50 -5.50 6.14
C ALA A 116 -5.50 -4.85 5.17
N LEU A 117 -5.26 -5.47 4.02
CA LEU A 117 -4.41 -4.93 2.97
C LEU A 117 -4.99 -3.66 2.34
N GLN A 118 -6.29 -3.64 2.03
CA GLN A 118 -6.98 -2.46 1.50
C GLN A 118 -6.94 -1.27 2.47
N ASN A 119 -7.10 -1.53 3.76
CA ASN A 119 -6.99 -0.51 4.81
C ASN A 119 -5.57 0.06 4.89
N SER A 120 -4.55 -0.81 4.78
CA SER A 120 -3.15 -0.38 4.75
C SER A 120 -2.85 0.49 3.52
N LEU A 121 -3.35 0.10 2.33
CA LEU A 121 -3.20 0.89 1.11
C LEU A 121 -3.86 2.27 1.22
N SER A 122 -5.09 2.31 1.75
CA SER A 122 -5.84 3.55 1.96
C SER A 122 -5.12 4.48 2.95
N SER A 123 -4.55 3.91 4.01
CA SER A 123 -3.77 4.65 5.01
C SER A 123 -2.49 5.24 4.41
N LEU A 124 -1.79 4.49 3.56
CA LEU A 124 -0.62 4.96 2.83
C LEU A 124 -0.96 6.11 1.85
N GLN A 125 -2.11 6.05 1.18
CA GLN A 125 -2.57 7.13 0.30
C GLN A 125 -2.93 8.38 1.10
N ASN A 126 -3.64 8.22 2.21
CA ASN A 126 -4.00 9.33 3.10
C ASN A 126 -2.76 10.01 3.69
N SER A 127 -1.73 9.26 4.09
CA SER A 127 -0.50 9.84 4.61
C SER A 127 0.23 10.68 3.56
N LYS A 128 0.29 10.23 2.30
CA LYS A 128 0.85 11.01 1.18
C LYS A 128 0.07 12.31 0.95
N ILE A 129 -1.25 12.27 1.04
CA ILE A 129 -2.09 13.47 0.90
C ILE A 129 -1.84 14.45 2.05
N LEU A 130 -1.79 13.97 3.29
CA LEU A 130 -1.50 14.82 4.46
C LEU A 130 -0.11 15.47 4.35
N GLU A 131 0.88 14.75 3.85
CA GLU A 131 2.21 15.30 3.60
C GLU A 131 2.16 16.43 2.57
N GLN A 132 1.47 16.22 1.44
CA GLN A 132 1.28 17.26 0.41
C GLN A 132 0.54 18.49 0.95
N LEU A 133 -0.48 18.30 1.78
CA LEU A 133 -1.19 19.41 2.43
C LEU A 133 -0.29 20.19 3.40
N ASN A 134 0.53 19.51 4.18
CA ASN A 134 1.48 20.15 5.08
C ASN A 134 2.56 20.93 4.33
N GLN A 135 3.07 20.38 3.22
CA GLN A 135 3.98 21.10 2.32
C GLN A 135 3.30 22.35 1.74
N GLY A 136 2.04 22.23 1.31
CA GLY A 136 1.24 23.36 0.83
C GLY A 136 1.05 24.46 1.87
N LYS A 137 0.78 24.08 3.13
CA LYS A 137 0.67 25.03 4.24
C LYS A 137 1.99 25.78 4.47
N ALA A 138 3.12 25.07 4.50
CA ALA A 138 4.44 25.68 4.64
C ALA A 138 4.73 26.68 3.50
N LEU A 139 4.34 26.34 2.26
CA LEU A 139 4.47 27.24 1.11
C LEU A 139 3.58 28.49 1.23
N LEU A 140 2.37 28.38 1.77
CA LEU A 140 1.49 29.54 2.02
C LEU A 140 2.06 30.48 3.09
N ASP A 141 2.66 29.92 4.14
CA ASP A 141 3.34 30.69 5.18
C ASP A 141 4.53 31.45 4.57
N GLU A 142 5.33 30.78 3.72
CA GLU A 142 6.44 31.41 3.00
C GLU A 142 5.95 32.48 2.00
N THR A 143 4.84 32.23 1.30
CA THR A 143 4.21 33.22 0.40
C THR A 143 3.88 34.51 1.14
N SER A 144 3.33 34.40 2.35
CA SER A 144 2.98 35.57 3.17
C SER A 144 4.21 36.40 3.54
N VAL A 145 5.35 35.75 3.81
CA VAL A 145 6.64 36.42 4.03
C VAL A 145 7.11 37.12 2.75
N MET A 146 7.02 36.46 1.59
CA MET A 146 7.43 37.03 0.31
C MET A 146 6.56 38.24 -0.08
N VAL A 147 5.24 38.20 0.19
CA VAL A 147 4.35 39.34 -0.04
C VAL A 147 4.75 40.54 0.83
N ASN A 148 5.08 40.32 2.10
CA ASN A 148 5.51 41.40 2.99
C ASN A 148 6.83 42.02 2.52
N LYS A 149 7.82 41.18 2.18
CA LYS A 149 9.11 41.62 1.63
C LYS A 149 9.00 42.33 0.27
N LEU A 150 8.00 41.96 -0.52
CA LEU A 150 7.72 42.63 -1.78
C LEU A 150 7.22 44.06 -1.52
N LYS A 151 6.26 44.21 -0.60
CA LYS A 151 5.66 45.50 -0.24
C LYS A 151 6.64 46.47 0.40
N ASP A 152 7.53 45.97 1.25
CA ASP A 152 8.56 46.80 1.90
C ASP A 152 9.81 47.05 1.03
N GLY A 153 9.85 46.44 -0.17
CA GLY A 153 10.96 46.57 -1.11
C GLY A 153 12.25 45.85 -0.71
N SER A 154 12.22 45.01 0.33
CA SER A 154 13.38 44.26 0.84
C SER A 154 13.57 42.90 0.18
N LEU A 155 12.64 42.46 -0.66
CA LEU A 155 12.72 41.16 -1.34
C LEU A 155 13.91 41.10 -2.32
N SER A 156 14.86 40.20 -2.04
CA SER A 156 15.99 39.97 -2.94
C SER A 156 15.66 38.97 -4.06
N GLN A 157 16.42 39.06 -5.16
CA GLN A 157 16.29 38.12 -6.29
C GLN A 157 16.56 36.67 -5.86
N GLY A 158 17.56 36.43 -5.01
CA GLY A 158 17.89 35.07 -4.56
C GLY A 158 16.80 34.44 -3.68
N GLU A 159 16.12 35.23 -2.85
CA GLU A 159 14.97 34.77 -2.06
C GLU A 159 13.77 34.45 -2.95
N LEU A 160 13.51 35.29 -3.95
CA LEU A 160 12.46 35.05 -4.94
C LEU A 160 12.74 33.79 -5.75
N GLU A 161 13.95 33.62 -6.29
CA GLU A 161 14.33 32.42 -7.04
C GLU A 161 14.23 31.15 -6.18
N GLY A 162 14.66 31.21 -4.92
CA GLY A 162 14.53 30.11 -3.97
C GLY A 162 13.08 29.74 -3.69
N PHE A 163 12.21 30.74 -3.53
CA PHE A 163 10.77 30.54 -3.36
C PHE A 163 10.11 29.94 -4.61
N LEU A 164 10.36 30.53 -5.77
CA LEU A 164 9.83 30.05 -7.05
C LEU A 164 10.29 28.60 -7.35
N GLY A 165 11.52 28.25 -6.99
CA GLY A 165 12.04 26.89 -7.12
C GLY A 165 11.27 25.86 -6.27
N LYS A 166 10.72 26.27 -5.11
CA LYS A 166 9.91 25.40 -4.23
C LYS A 166 8.47 25.22 -4.72
N LEU A 167 7.98 26.10 -5.60
CA LEU A 167 6.59 26.06 -6.11
C LEU A 167 6.38 25.05 -7.25
N ASN A 168 7.39 24.22 -7.52
CA ASN A 168 7.43 23.39 -8.71
C ASN A 168 6.47 22.18 -8.69
N TYR A 169 5.64 22.09 -9.73
CA TYR A 169 4.83 20.96 -10.26
C TYR A 169 3.81 20.23 -9.35
N GLY A 170 3.11 20.94 -8.47
CA GLY A 170 1.87 20.44 -7.84
C GLY A 170 0.69 21.39 -8.04
N LEU A 171 -0.55 20.89 -7.93
CA LEU A 171 -1.77 21.71 -8.02
C LEU A 171 -1.74 22.88 -7.02
N ILE A 172 -1.22 22.64 -5.81
CA ILE A 172 -1.07 23.68 -4.77
C ILE A 172 -0.05 24.74 -5.19
N GLY A 173 1.12 24.33 -5.72
CA GLY A 173 2.15 25.25 -6.21
C GLY A 173 1.62 26.17 -7.32
N GLY A 174 0.83 25.62 -8.25
CA GLY A 174 0.19 26.41 -9.31
C GLY A 174 -0.80 27.44 -8.79
N ALA A 175 -1.63 27.08 -7.80
CA ALA A 175 -2.59 28.01 -7.18
C ALA A 175 -1.87 29.16 -6.45
N ILE A 176 -0.82 28.84 -5.69
CA ILE A 176 0.00 29.84 -4.99
C ILE A 176 0.68 30.77 -5.99
N MET A 177 1.31 30.22 -7.03
CA MET A 177 1.96 31.00 -8.09
C MET A 177 1.00 31.98 -8.77
N GLY A 178 -0.23 31.53 -9.08
CA GLY A 178 -1.25 32.39 -9.68
C GLY A 178 -1.63 33.56 -8.77
N ALA A 179 -1.92 33.28 -7.49
CA ALA A 179 -2.26 34.31 -6.52
C ALA A 179 -1.10 35.30 -6.30
N PHE A 180 0.13 34.79 -6.16
CA PHE A 180 1.32 35.61 -5.99
C PHE A 180 1.60 36.51 -7.20
N GLY A 181 1.41 36.00 -8.42
CA GLY A 181 1.54 36.78 -9.66
C GLY A 181 0.55 37.95 -9.75
N VAL A 182 -0.71 37.76 -9.32
CA VAL A 182 -1.71 38.84 -9.26
C VAL A 182 -1.28 39.93 -8.27
N ILE A 183 -0.72 39.56 -7.12
CA ILE A 183 -0.22 40.52 -6.13
C ILE A 183 0.94 41.34 -6.71
N ILE A 184 1.91 40.69 -7.36
CA ILE A 184 3.04 41.38 -8.02
C ILE A 184 2.52 42.37 -9.08
N ALA A 185 1.61 41.92 -9.95
CA ALA A 185 1.05 42.78 -10.99
C ALA A 185 0.34 44.00 -10.41
N ASN A 186 -0.43 43.83 -9.33
CA ASN A 186 -1.11 44.92 -8.63
C ASN A 186 -0.11 45.90 -7.97
N GLU A 187 0.97 45.40 -7.39
CA GLU A 187 2.02 46.25 -6.78
C GLU A 187 2.74 47.10 -7.81
N LEU A 188 3.09 46.53 -8.98
CA LEU A 188 3.69 47.27 -10.09
C LEU A 188 2.76 48.36 -10.63
N LEU A 189 1.48 48.05 -10.83
CA LEU A 189 0.49 49.01 -11.32
C LEU A 189 0.20 50.16 -10.34
N ASN A 190 0.35 49.94 -9.03
CA ASN A 190 0.15 50.99 -8.03
C ASN A 190 1.40 51.85 -7.84
N LYS A 191 2.60 51.31 -8.07
CA LYS A 191 3.85 52.10 -8.08
C LYS A 191 3.90 53.16 -9.17
N ASP A 192 3.25 52.93 -10.31
CA ASP A 192 3.18 53.92 -11.42
C ASP A 192 2.20 55.09 -11.15
N LYS A 193 1.55 55.14 -9.98
CA LYS A 193 0.56 56.17 -9.61
C LYS A 193 1.02 57.16 -8.52
N GLU A 194 2.24 57.01 -7.99
CA GLU A 194 2.92 58.01 -7.14
C GLU A 194 3.95 58.81 -7.95
#